data_AF-A0A0S8B047-F1
#
_entry.id   AF-A0A0S8B047-F1
#
_cell.length_a   1.000
_cell.length_b   1.000
_cell.length_c   1.000
_cell.angle_alpha   90.00
_cell.angle_beta   90.00
_cell.angle_gamma   90.00
#
_symmetry.space_group_name_H-M   'P 1'
#
loop_
_entity.id
_entity.type
_entity.pdbx_description
1 polymer ?
#
loop_
_entity_poly.entity_id
_entity_poly.type
_entity_poly.pdbx_seq_one_letter_code
_entity_poly.pdbx_strand_id
1 'polypeptide(L)'
;MSLHFESTALSAATPPTLAELAGRRPPPMATPLRDAFVAHDRGADRLAQLLAGAACVTTGQQPGLLTGPLFTVYKALTAVALAEVLERQRGQPVVPVFWVAGDDHDFAEANHVHYLTLENELERVVLREREPSAPLTPLYREPLGSEVARVLAELVAQSPNTEFRGDVLAWLERHYRSDRDFATAFAGSVAELLGRFGLVVLRPTSAAAKQAMASHLLRALRSAGDIDRALDTRAAVLRHTGYPAPVPVGDGATLVMIEGKMGRDRLVLDGERFAARRSGESWTLTQLERLAEDEPRRLSPNVLLRPVVEASLLPTLAYVAGPG
;
A
#
# COMPACT_ATOMS: atom_id res chain seq x y z
N MET A 1 -14.95 21.70 -8.50
CA MET A 1 -14.53 20.57 -9.37
C MET A 1 -15.69 19.57 -9.42
N SER A 2 -16.28 19.35 -10.59
CA SER A 2 -17.29 18.30 -10.83
C SER A 2 -16.55 17.06 -11.33
N LEU A 3 -16.56 15.98 -10.54
CA LEU A 3 -16.05 14.68 -10.98
C LEU A 3 -17.19 13.93 -11.69
N HIS A 4 -16.92 13.44 -12.90
CA HIS A 4 -17.82 12.55 -13.63
C HIS A 4 -17.33 11.10 -13.45
N PHE A 5 -18.21 10.21 -13.03
CA PHE A 5 -17.92 8.80 -12.84
C PHE A 5 -18.67 7.99 -13.90
N GLU A 6 -17.95 7.18 -14.65
CA GLU A 6 -18.56 6.14 -15.49
C GLU A 6 -18.69 4.86 -14.67
N SER A 7 -19.91 4.34 -14.61
CA SER A 7 -20.21 3.11 -13.88
C SER A 7 -19.75 1.90 -14.68
N THR A 8 -18.71 1.22 -14.23
CA THR A 8 -18.41 -0.15 -14.70
C THR A 8 -19.05 -1.15 -13.76
N ALA A 9 -20.04 -1.88 -14.25
CA ALA A 9 -20.70 -2.95 -13.51
C ALA A 9 -19.75 -4.16 -13.38
N LEU A 10 -19.01 -4.26 -12.28
CA LEU A 10 -18.21 -5.46 -11.92
C LEU A 10 -19.10 -6.65 -11.48
N SER A 11 -20.39 -6.38 -11.30
CA SER A 11 -21.47 -7.32 -11.00
C SER A 11 -22.79 -6.73 -11.51
N ALA A 12 -23.91 -7.44 -11.35
CA ALA A 12 -25.25 -6.91 -11.65
C ALA A 12 -25.69 -5.74 -10.74
N ALA A 13 -24.83 -5.26 -9.82
CA ALA A 13 -25.15 -4.16 -8.93
C ALA A 13 -24.84 -2.80 -9.56
N THR A 14 -25.81 -1.87 -9.47
CA THR A 14 -25.61 -0.46 -9.79
C THR A 14 -24.55 0.14 -8.85
N PRO A 15 -23.50 0.80 -9.37
CA PRO A 15 -22.54 1.49 -8.52
C PRO A 15 -23.21 2.59 -7.70
N PRO A 16 -22.77 2.81 -6.45
CA PRO A 16 -23.34 3.86 -5.63
C PRO A 16 -23.04 5.24 -6.23
N THR A 17 -24.03 6.12 -6.18
CA THR A 17 -23.88 7.55 -6.46
C THR A 17 -23.00 8.21 -5.41
N LEU A 18 -22.46 9.39 -5.74
CA LEU A 18 -21.69 10.19 -4.78
C LEU A 18 -22.53 10.56 -3.54
N ALA A 19 -23.82 10.85 -3.71
CA ALA A 19 -24.72 11.14 -2.60
C ALA A 19 -24.91 9.94 -1.66
N GLU A 20 -25.05 8.73 -2.22
CA GLU A 20 -25.12 7.50 -1.43
C GLU A 20 -23.81 7.23 -0.69
N LEU A 21 -22.66 7.44 -1.34
CA LEU A 21 -21.35 7.33 -0.69
C LEU A 21 -21.22 8.35 0.45
N ALA A 22 -21.57 9.61 0.22
CA ALA A 22 -21.53 10.66 1.23
C ALA A 22 -22.45 10.37 2.43
N GLY A 23 -23.56 9.65 2.22
CA GLY A 23 -24.49 9.24 3.29
C GLY A 23 -23.99 8.07 4.16
N ARG A 24 -22.97 7.31 3.72
CA ARG A 24 -22.49 6.13 4.47
C ARG A 24 -21.87 6.52 5.81
N ARG A 25 -21.98 5.61 6.78
CA ARG A 25 -21.30 5.71 8.08
C ARG A 25 -20.35 4.53 8.20
N PRO A 26 -19.06 4.69 7.83
CA PRO A 26 -18.10 3.62 7.99
C PRO A 26 -17.89 3.34 9.49
N PRO A 27 -17.47 2.12 9.84
CA PRO A 27 -17.13 1.79 11.22
C PRO A 27 -16.02 2.72 11.72
N PRO A 28 -16.03 3.11 13.01
CA PRO A 28 -14.95 3.91 13.57
C PRO A 28 -13.64 3.12 13.55
N MET A 29 -12.53 3.84 13.54
CA MET A 29 -11.20 3.25 13.68
C MET A 29 -11.09 2.55 15.04
N ALA A 30 -10.94 1.23 15.03
CA ALA A 30 -11.01 0.40 16.24
C ALA A 30 -9.77 0.48 17.14
N THR A 31 -8.65 1.01 16.63
CA THR A 31 -7.36 1.04 17.35
C THR A 31 -6.64 2.36 17.11
N PRO A 32 -5.96 2.95 18.11
CA PRO A 32 -5.16 4.15 17.91
C PRO A 32 -3.99 3.87 16.95
N LEU A 33 -4.10 4.31 15.70
CA LEU A 33 -3.08 4.13 14.67
C LEU A 33 -2.16 5.37 14.52
N ARG A 34 -2.15 6.29 15.50
CA ARG A 34 -1.45 7.58 15.40
C ARG A 34 0.00 7.42 14.90
N ASP A 35 0.75 6.49 15.47
CA ASP A 35 2.17 6.27 15.16
C ASP A 35 2.40 5.55 13.82
N ALA A 36 1.33 5.04 13.21
CA ALA A 36 1.36 4.47 11.87
C ALA A 36 1.31 5.54 10.79
N PHE A 37 0.84 6.75 11.11
CA PHE A 37 0.67 7.82 10.14
C PHE A 37 1.89 8.74 10.04
N VAL A 38 2.11 9.24 8.84
CA VAL A 38 3.04 10.32 8.51
C VAL A 38 2.22 11.41 7.84
N ALA A 39 2.36 12.65 8.32
CA ALA A 39 1.59 13.78 7.82
C ALA A 39 2.44 15.05 7.85
N HIS A 40 2.17 15.96 6.91
CA HIS A 40 2.85 17.23 6.76
C HIS A 40 1.84 18.33 6.44
N ASP A 41 2.14 19.59 6.79
CA ASP A 41 1.27 20.77 6.58
C ASP A 41 -0.20 20.52 6.97
N ARG A 42 -1.15 20.85 6.07
CA ARG A 42 -2.59 20.60 6.21
C ARG A 42 -2.91 19.13 6.48
N GLY A 43 -2.05 18.20 6.05
CA GLY A 43 -2.17 16.77 6.35
C GLY A 43 -2.14 16.49 7.85
N ALA A 44 -1.40 17.26 8.66
CA ALA A 44 -1.37 17.08 10.12
C ALA A 44 -2.73 17.42 10.76
N ASP A 45 -3.39 18.49 10.29
CA ASP A 45 -4.74 18.85 10.71
C ASP A 45 -5.76 17.80 10.28
N ARG A 46 -5.63 17.28 9.05
CA ARG A 46 -6.49 16.20 8.54
C ARG A 46 -6.28 14.91 9.32
N LEU A 47 -5.06 14.58 9.73
CA LEU A 47 -4.78 13.43 10.60
C LEU A 47 -5.49 13.59 11.95
N ALA A 48 -5.48 14.79 12.55
CA ALA A 48 -6.22 15.03 13.80
C ALA A 48 -7.73 14.78 13.64
N GLN A 49 -8.31 15.19 12.50
CA GLN A 49 -9.72 14.91 12.18
C GLN A 49 -9.99 13.42 12.00
N LEU A 50 -9.11 12.69 11.30
CA LEU A 50 -9.22 11.23 11.13
C LEU A 50 -9.20 10.51 12.47
N LEU A 51 -8.26 10.88 13.36
CA LEU A 51 -8.14 10.33 14.70
C LEU A 51 -9.35 10.68 15.59
N ALA A 52 -10.06 11.76 15.29
CA ALA A 52 -11.32 12.15 15.93
C ALA A 52 -12.57 11.47 15.33
N GLY A 53 -12.41 10.57 14.36
CA GLY A 53 -13.50 9.79 13.77
C GLY A 53 -14.02 10.29 12.43
N ALA A 54 -13.30 11.19 11.74
CA ALA A 54 -13.62 11.53 10.36
C ALA A 54 -13.52 10.30 9.44
N ALA A 55 -14.34 10.28 8.40
CA ALA A 55 -14.27 9.23 7.39
C ALA A 55 -13.08 9.47 6.43
N CYS A 56 -12.73 8.49 5.61
CA CYS A 56 -11.60 8.62 4.69
C CYS A 56 -11.87 8.09 3.28
N VAL A 57 -11.08 8.59 2.33
CA VAL A 57 -10.90 8.02 1.00
C VAL A 57 -9.49 7.46 0.94
N THR A 58 -9.36 6.19 0.63
CA THR A 58 -8.05 5.52 0.60
C THR A 58 -7.54 5.36 -0.82
N THR A 59 -6.23 5.33 -0.97
CA THR A 59 -5.53 4.77 -2.14
C THR A 59 -4.21 4.16 -1.64
N GLY A 60 -3.43 3.53 -2.51
CA GLY A 60 -2.12 3.04 -2.12
C GLY A 60 -1.23 2.67 -3.29
N GLN A 61 0.05 2.49 -2.99
CA GLN A 61 1.03 1.96 -3.95
C GLN A 61 2.24 1.35 -3.23
N GLN A 62 2.93 0.47 -3.95
CA GLN A 62 4.28 0.03 -3.61
C GLN A 62 5.24 1.24 -3.47
N PRO A 63 6.11 1.24 -2.44
CA PRO A 63 7.11 2.30 -2.29
C PRO A 63 8.25 2.17 -3.30
N GLY A 64 8.04 2.68 -4.52
CA GLY A 64 9.07 2.77 -5.55
C GLY A 64 10.11 3.87 -5.26
N LEU A 65 11.32 3.70 -5.79
CA LEU A 65 12.41 4.67 -5.67
C LEU A 65 11.96 6.05 -6.17
N LEU A 66 12.26 7.10 -5.39
CA LEU A 66 11.90 8.50 -5.70
C LEU A 66 10.43 8.71 -6.06
N THR A 67 9.52 8.10 -5.29
CA THR A 67 8.05 8.06 -5.48
C THR A 67 7.56 7.17 -6.62
N GLY A 68 8.48 6.55 -7.37
CA GLY A 68 8.18 5.65 -8.47
C GLY A 68 7.46 6.34 -9.63
N PRO A 69 6.58 5.64 -10.35
CA PRO A 69 5.90 6.19 -11.53
C PRO A 69 4.87 7.27 -11.17
N LEU A 70 4.63 8.20 -12.10
CA LEU A 70 3.73 9.35 -11.91
C LEU A 70 2.30 8.98 -11.49
N PHE A 71 1.82 7.79 -11.87
CA PHE A 71 0.49 7.35 -11.46
C PHE A 71 0.35 7.24 -9.92
N THR A 72 1.45 7.10 -9.17
CA THR A 72 1.46 7.17 -7.71
C THR A 72 0.89 8.51 -7.24
N VAL A 73 1.42 9.61 -7.79
CA VAL A 73 0.99 10.98 -7.47
C VAL A 73 -0.42 11.22 -7.98
N TYR A 74 -0.76 10.75 -9.18
CA TYR A 74 -2.11 10.91 -9.72
C TYR A 74 -3.17 10.22 -8.87
N LYS A 75 -2.93 8.97 -8.45
CA LYS A 75 -3.83 8.25 -7.53
C LYS A 75 -4.03 8.99 -6.22
N ALA A 76 -2.94 9.50 -5.63
CA ALA A 76 -3.00 10.29 -4.40
C ALA A 76 -3.84 11.57 -4.57
N LEU A 77 -3.61 12.32 -5.65
CA LEU A 77 -4.38 13.53 -5.96
C LEU A 77 -5.85 13.22 -6.30
N THR A 78 -6.15 12.08 -6.93
CA THR A 78 -7.53 11.62 -7.14
C THR A 78 -8.22 11.32 -5.80
N ALA A 79 -7.53 10.68 -4.85
CA ALA A 79 -8.06 10.45 -3.51
C ALA A 79 -8.34 11.77 -2.77
N VAL A 80 -7.43 12.74 -2.88
CA VAL A 80 -7.63 14.11 -2.38
C VAL A 80 -8.88 14.74 -2.99
N ALA A 81 -8.98 14.76 -4.32
CA ALA A 81 -10.09 15.39 -5.00
C ALA A 81 -11.44 14.74 -4.65
N LEU A 82 -11.48 13.41 -4.54
CA LEU A 82 -12.68 12.68 -4.14
C LEU A 82 -13.05 12.97 -2.68
N ALA A 83 -12.07 13.01 -1.77
CA ALA A 83 -12.30 13.36 -0.38
C ALA A 83 -12.92 14.76 -0.26
N GLU A 84 -12.43 15.75 -1.01
CA GLU A 84 -13.02 17.10 -1.01
C GLU A 84 -14.45 17.15 -1.55
N VAL A 85 -14.77 16.34 -2.57
CA VAL A 85 -16.14 16.24 -3.09
C VAL A 85 -17.08 15.65 -2.05
N LEU A 86 -16.68 14.54 -1.41
CA LEU A 86 -17.48 13.86 -0.39
C LEU A 86 -17.64 14.72 0.88
N GLU A 87 -16.58 15.42 1.30
CA GLU A 87 -16.62 16.35 2.43
C GLU A 87 -17.65 17.46 2.20
N ARG A 88 -17.66 18.08 1.01
CA ARG A 88 -18.66 19.11 0.66
C ARG A 88 -20.09 18.57 0.65
N GLN A 89 -20.31 17.38 0.08
CA GLN A 89 -21.65 16.78 0.01
C GLN A 89 -22.17 16.33 1.37
N ARG A 90 -21.27 15.86 2.24
CA ARG A 90 -21.61 15.33 3.56
C ARG A 90 -21.69 16.41 4.65
N GLY A 91 -20.99 17.54 4.47
CA GLY A 91 -20.85 18.56 5.51
C GLY A 91 -20.02 18.09 6.72
N GLN A 92 -19.23 17.03 6.55
CA GLN A 92 -18.35 16.46 7.59
C GLN A 92 -16.98 16.15 6.99
N PRO A 93 -15.89 16.22 7.78
CA PRO A 93 -14.55 15.97 7.25
C PRO A 93 -14.40 14.60 6.59
N VAL A 94 -13.73 14.57 5.44
CA VAL A 94 -13.32 13.34 4.75
C VAL A 94 -11.83 13.45 4.43
N VAL A 95 -11.04 12.52 4.94
CA VAL A 95 -9.58 12.58 4.91
C VAL A 95 -9.01 11.69 3.80
N PRO A 96 -8.19 12.19 2.88
CA PRO A 96 -7.50 11.36 1.91
C PRO A 96 -6.31 10.65 2.57
N VAL A 97 -6.27 9.32 2.46
CA VAL A 97 -5.26 8.45 3.08
C VAL A 97 -4.51 7.64 2.02
N PHE A 98 -3.18 7.70 2.04
CA PHE A 98 -2.31 6.93 1.16
C PHE A 98 -1.68 5.75 1.91
N TRP A 99 -2.00 4.53 1.50
CA TRP A 99 -1.45 3.28 2.02
C TRP A 99 -0.11 2.95 1.33
N VAL A 100 0.98 2.96 2.08
CA VAL A 100 2.31 2.56 1.58
C VAL A 100 2.43 1.04 1.65
N ALA A 101 2.45 0.35 0.52
CA ALA A 101 2.52 -1.12 0.47
C ALA A 101 3.94 -1.64 0.74
N GLY A 102 4.52 -1.29 1.90
CA GLY A 102 5.89 -1.66 2.27
C GLY A 102 6.10 -3.15 2.55
N ASP A 103 5.02 -3.91 2.76
CA ASP A 103 5.05 -5.37 2.85
C ASP A 103 5.40 -6.04 1.51
N ASP A 104 5.28 -5.34 0.38
CA ASP A 104 5.68 -5.91 -0.90
C ASP A 104 7.17 -6.28 -0.91
N HIS A 105 7.51 -7.32 -1.65
CA HIS A 105 8.89 -7.81 -1.79
C HIS A 105 9.39 -7.76 -3.24
N ASP A 106 8.58 -7.23 -4.18
CA ASP A 106 9.02 -7.00 -5.56
C ASP A 106 9.97 -5.80 -5.64
N PHE A 107 11.23 -6.08 -5.33
CA PHE A 107 12.29 -5.08 -5.40
C PHE A 107 12.65 -4.69 -6.82
N ALA A 108 12.51 -5.59 -7.80
CA ALA A 108 12.85 -5.27 -9.19
C ALA A 108 11.90 -4.22 -9.78
N GLU A 109 10.64 -4.23 -9.36
CA GLU A 109 9.69 -3.16 -9.69
C GLU A 109 10.01 -1.86 -8.94
N ALA A 110 10.47 -1.93 -7.68
CA ALA A 110 10.68 -0.75 -6.84
C ALA A 110 12.04 -0.06 -7.00
N ASN A 111 13.09 -0.76 -7.43
CA ASN A 111 14.49 -0.32 -7.31
C ASN A 111 14.97 0.73 -8.32
N HIS A 112 14.08 1.27 -9.15
CA HIS A 112 14.44 2.16 -10.23
C HIS A 112 13.41 3.25 -10.45
N VAL A 113 13.82 4.29 -11.18
CA VAL A 113 12.93 5.34 -11.65
C VAL A 113 13.32 5.72 -13.07
N HIS A 114 12.33 6.11 -13.87
CA HIS A 114 12.56 6.70 -15.18
C HIS A 114 12.43 8.22 -15.08
N TYR A 115 13.30 8.93 -15.77
CA TYR A 115 13.30 10.40 -15.80
C TYR A 115 13.63 10.90 -17.21
N LEU A 116 13.30 12.17 -17.47
CA LEU A 116 13.61 12.82 -18.74
C LEU A 116 14.94 13.58 -18.62
N THR A 117 15.84 13.38 -19.57
CA THR A 117 17.13 14.09 -19.66
C THR A 117 16.98 15.48 -20.26
N LEU A 118 18.09 16.23 -20.32
CA LEU A 118 18.19 17.51 -21.03
C LEU A 118 17.80 17.39 -22.51
N GLU A 119 18.07 16.24 -23.12
CA GLU A 119 17.79 15.91 -24.51
C GLU A 119 16.34 15.43 -24.73
N ASN A 120 15.51 15.41 -23.68
CA ASN A 120 14.17 14.81 -23.65
C ASN A 120 14.15 13.31 -23.94
N GLU A 121 15.22 12.61 -23.58
CA GLU A 121 15.29 11.15 -23.67
C GLU A 121 14.82 10.53 -22.36
N LEU A 122 14.18 9.36 -22.45
CA LEU A 122 13.74 8.62 -21.28
C LEU A 122 14.89 7.76 -20.77
N GLU A 123 15.47 8.16 -19.65
CA GLU A 123 16.54 7.41 -18.99
C GLU A 123 16.06 6.66 -17.77
N ARG A 124 16.79 5.60 -17.39
CA ARG A 124 16.47 4.76 -16.24
C ARG A 124 17.65 4.68 -15.28
N VAL A 125 17.47 5.19 -14.07
CA VAL A 125 18.43 5.00 -12.98
C VAL A 125 17.96 3.88 -12.06
N VAL A 126 18.85 2.92 -11.81
CA VAL A 126 18.63 1.77 -10.93
C VAL A 126 19.48 1.94 -9.67
N LEU A 127 18.90 1.73 -8.49
CA LEU A 127 19.61 1.78 -7.22
C LEU A 127 20.64 0.65 -7.12
N ARG A 128 20.18 -0.60 -7.25
CA ARG A 128 20.95 -1.84 -7.35
C ARG A 128 20.05 -2.99 -7.78
N GLU A 129 20.64 -4.09 -8.22
CA GLU A 129 19.94 -5.36 -8.43
C GLU A 129 20.19 -6.32 -7.26
N ARG A 130 19.26 -7.26 -7.04
CA ARG A 130 19.45 -8.36 -6.10
C ARG A 130 19.82 -9.61 -6.89
N GLU A 131 20.67 -10.45 -6.30
CA GLU A 131 20.89 -11.80 -6.82
C GLU A 131 19.56 -12.57 -6.91
N PRO A 132 19.32 -13.38 -7.94
CA PRO A 132 18.08 -14.14 -8.08
C PRO A 132 17.76 -15.07 -6.89
N SER A 133 18.79 -15.51 -6.16
CA SER A 133 18.68 -16.36 -4.98
C SER A 133 18.52 -15.60 -3.67
N ALA A 134 18.56 -14.26 -3.70
CA ALA A 134 18.43 -13.44 -2.50
C ALA A 134 17.05 -13.66 -1.84
N PRO A 135 16.97 -13.59 -0.49
CA PRO A 135 15.69 -13.58 0.19
C PRO A 135 14.75 -12.50 -0.36
N LEU A 136 13.45 -12.80 -0.42
CA LEU A 136 12.43 -11.83 -0.83
C LEU A 136 12.15 -10.88 0.33
N THR A 137 13.11 -10.02 0.62
CA THR A 137 13.07 -9.01 1.68
C THR A 137 11.99 -7.98 1.36
N PRO A 138 11.02 -7.76 2.26
CA PRO A 138 10.03 -6.70 2.10
C PRO A 138 10.65 -5.31 2.00
N LEU A 139 10.01 -4.41 1.26
CA LEU A 139 10.50 -3.06 1.02
C LEU A 139 10.61 -2.20 2.29
N TYR A 140 9.83 -2.50 3.34
CA TYR A 140 9.98 -1.84 4.64
C TYR A 140 11.24 -2.25 5.43
N ARG A 141 11.95 -3.29 4.96
CA ARG A 141 13.24 -3.74 5.50
C ARG A 141 14.39 -3.55 4.52
N GLU A 142 14.09 -3.10 3.30
CA GLU A 142 15.11 -2.95 2.27
C GLU A 142 15.81 -1.59 2.43
N PRO A 143 17.08 -1.55 2.84
CA PRO A 143 17.79 -0.29 3.05
C PRO A 143 18.06 0.39 1.70
N LEU A 144 18.03 1.72 1.65
CA LEU A 144 18.48 2.44 0.47
C LEU A 144 20.00 2.29 0.27
N GLY A 145 20.77 2.32 1.36
CA GLY A 145 22.22 2.16 1.32
C GLY A 145 22.94 3.40 0.77
N SER A 146 24.27 3.33 0.72
CA SER A 146 25.12 4.41 0.20
C SER A 146 24.86 4.73 -1.28
N GLU A 147 24.32 3.77 -2.02
CA GLU A 147 24.04 3.82 -3.45
C GLU A 147 23.03 4.90 -3.81
N VAL A 148 22.20 5.34 -2.85
CA VAL A 148 21.24 6.43 -3.06
C VAL A 148 21.93 7.74 -3.42
N ALA A 149 23.13 8.00 -2.87
CA ALA A 149 23.90 9.20 -3.18
C ALA A 149 24.32 9.22 -4.67
N ARG A 150 24.68 8.05 -5.23
CA ARG A 150 24.98 7.92 -6.65
C ARG A 150 23.74 8.21 -7.51
N VAL A 151 22.58 7.66 -7.14
CA VAL A 151 21.31 7.90 -7.85
C VAL A 151 20.98 9.39 -7.89
N LEU A 152 21.08 10.09 -6.74
CA LEU A 152 20.80 11.53 -6.67
C LEU A 152 21.80 12.35 -7.49
N ALA A 153 23.10 12.00 -7.45
CA ALA A 153 24.12 12.68 -8.25
C ALA A 153 23.89 12.52 -9.76
N GLU A 154 23.48 11.34 -10.21
CA GLU A 154 23.15 11.05 -11.61
C GLU A 154 21.96 11.90 -12.08
N LEU A 155 20.90 11.97 -11.28
CA LEU A 155 19.74 12.82 -11.58
C LEU A 155 20.12 14.29 -11.68
N VAL A 156 20.96 14.79 -10.78
CA VAL A 156 21.42 16.19 -10.80
C VAL A 156 22.24 16.49 -12.05
N ALA A 157 23.11 15.56 -12.46
CA ALA A 157 23.95 15.71 -13.64
C ALA A 157 23.15 15.76 -14.94
N GLN A 158 22.04 15.01 -15.01
CA GLN A 158 21.20 14.89 -16.21
C GLN A 158 19.95 15.77 -16.20
N SER A 159 19.74 16.57 -15.15
CA SER A 159 18.58 17.46 -15.03
C SER A 159 18.91 18.91 -15.39
N PRO A 160 17.97 19.66 -15.99
CA PRO A 160 18.13 21.09 -16.23
C PRO A 160 18.43 21.87 -14.95
N ASN A 161 19.37 22.82 -15.05
CA ASN A 161 19.62 23.75 -13.95
C ASN A 161 18.55 24.85 -13.94
N THR A 162 17.43 24.58 -13.27
CA THR A 162 16.33 25.53 -13.07
C THR A 162 16.34 26.12 -11.66
N GLU A 163 15.57 27.18 -11.45
CA GLU A 163 15.30 27.78 -10.15
C GLU A 163 14.66 26.81 -9.15
N PHE A 164 14.02 25.73 -9.63
CA PHE A 164 13.35 24.72 -8.79
C PHE A 164 14.26 23.57 -8.37
N ARG A 165 15.41 23.39 -9.05
CA ARG A 165 16.28 22.21 -8.85
C ARG A 165 16.77 22.09 -7.41
N GLY A 166 17.12 23.21 -6.77
CA GLY A 166 17.61 23.22 -5.39
C GLY A 166 16.58 22.68 -4.40
N ASP A 167 15.33 23.12 -4.51
CA ASP A 167 14.26 22.69 -3.61
C ASP A 167 13.90 21.21 -3.79
N VAL A 168 13.87 20.74 -5.05
CA VAL A 168 13.61 19.33 -5.38
C VAL A 168 14.71 18.43 -4.82
N LEU A 169 15.98 18.81 -5.03
CA LEU A 169 17.12 18.04 -4.52
C LEU A 169 17.11 18.01 -2.99
N ALA A 170 16.88 19.15 -2.34
CA ALA A 170 16.81 19.23 -0.89
C ALA A 170 15.66 18.34 -0.33
N TRP A 171 14.51 18.29 -1.01
CA TRP A 171 13.41 17.37 -0.67
C TRP A 171 13.81 15.91 -0.82
N LEU A 172 14.47 15.54 -1.93
CA LEU A 172 14.96 14.18 -2.14
C LEU A 172 15.99 13.77 -1.09
N GLU A 173 16.99 14.62 -0.80
CA GLU A 173 18.04 14.36 0.18
C GLU A 173 17.50 14.24 1.62
N ARG A 174 16.45 15.00 1.97
CA ARG A 174 15.77 14.86 3.26
C ARG A 174 15.17 13.47 3.47
N HIS A 175 14.64 12.85 2.40
CA HIS A 175 13.88 11.61 2.51
C HIS A 175 14.64 10.35 2.10
N TYR A 176 15.46 10.43 1.05
CA TYR A 176 16.19 9.32 0.45
C TYR A 176 17.62 9.27 0.99
N ARG A 177 17.72 8.90 2.26
CA ARG A 177 18.99 8.78 3.00
C ARG A 177 19.45 7.33 3.07
N SER A 178 20.77 7.13 3.18
CA SER A 178 21.38 5.81 3.23
C SER A 178 20.96 4.95 4.43
N ASP A 179 20.54 5.59 5.53
CA ASP A 179 20.09 4.96 6.77
C ASP A 179 18.59 4.63 6.81
N ARG A 180 17.86 4.87 5.72
CA ARG A 180 16.41 4.59 5.63
C ARG A 180 16.12 3.41 4.73
N ASP A 181 14.98 2.77 4.98
CA ASP A 181 14.38 1.80 4.07
C ASP A 181 13.50 2.47 3.00
N PHE A 182 13.16 1.72 1.95
CA PHE A 182 12.30 2.20 0.85
C PHE A 182 10.95 2.72 1.34
N ALA A 183 10.27 1.98 2.21
CA ALA A 183 8.92 2.34 2.66
C ALA A 183 8.95 3.64 3.49
N THR A 184 9.95 3.82 4.34
CA THR A 184 10.12 5.01 5.18
C THR A 184 10.49 6.23 4.35
N ALA A 185 11.44 6.11 3.42
CA ALA A 185 11.82 7.20 2.52
C ALA A 185 10.64 7.64 1.63
N PHE A 186 9.95 6.67 1.02
CA PHE A 186 8.77 6.91 0.22
C PHE A 186 7.67 7.60 1.03
N ALA A 187 7.32 7.08 2.21
CA ALA A 187 6.25 7.62 3.04
C ALA A 187 6.48 9.08 3.42
N GLY A 188 7.70 9.41 3.85
CA GLY A 188 8.09 10.79 4.16
C GLY A 188 8.01 11.69 2.94
N SER A 189 8.55 11.25 1.80
CA SER A 189 8.57 12.04 0.58
C SER A 189 7.16 12.38 0.06
N VAL A 190 6.24 11.39 0.04
CA VAL A 190 4.85 11.58 -0.38
C VAL A 190 4.08 12.44 0.62
N ALA A 191 4.29 12.24 1.92
CA ALA A 191 3.64 13.05 2.96
C ALA A 191 4.03 14.53 2.85
N GLU A 192 5.32 14.84 2.63
CA GLU A 192 5.77 16.21 2.43
C GLU A 192 5.26 16.81 1.12
N LEU A 193 5.37 16.06 0.00
CA LEU A 193 4.99 16.54 -1.33
C LEU A 193 3.49 16.88 -1.43
N LEU A 194 2.63 16.07 -0.80
CA LEU A 194 1.18 16.15 -0.95
C LEU A 194 0.45 16.57 0.33
N GLY A 195 1.17 16.79 1.44
CA GLY A 195 0.62 17.19 2.74
C GLY A 195 -0.12 18.52 2.68
N ARG A 196 0.33 19.47 1.86
CA ARG A 196 -0.38 20.74 1.60
C ARG A 196 -1.82 20.55 1.08
N PHE A 197 -2.09 19.45 0.40
CA PHE A 197 -3.43 19.09 -0.09
C PHE A 197 -4.27 18.34 0.94
N GLY A 198 -3.74 18.12 2.15
CA GLY A 198 -4.41 17.38 3.22
C GLY A 198 -4.21 15.87 3.17
N LEU A 199 -3.29 15.35 2.34
CA LEU A 199 -2.99 13.93 2.29
C LEU A 199 -2.35 13.46 3.59
N VAL A 200 -2.82 12.32 4.09
CA VAL A 200 -2.22 11.59 5.22
C VAL A 200 -1.66 10.28 4.71
N VAL A 201 -0.43 9.91 5.10
CA VAL A 201 0.21 8.68 4.67
C VAL A 201 0.18 7.64 5.79
N LEU A 202 -0.32 6.44 5.51
CA LEU A 202 -0.34 5.31 6.42
C LEU A 202 0.81 4.34 6.10
N ARG A 203 1.62 4.03 7.11
CA ARG A 203 2.61 2.93 7.09
C ARG A 203 2.01 1.69 7.76
N PRO A 204 1.45 0.74 6.98
CA PRO A 204 0.85 -0.49 7.52
C PRO A 204 1.88 -1.44 8.14
N THR A 205 3.17 -1.18 7.90
CA THR A 205 4.31 -1.92 8.46
C THR A 205 4.78 -1.39 9.82
N SER A 206 4.18 -0.31 10.32
CA SER A 206 4.39 0.14 11.69
C SER A 206 3.90 -0.91 12.71
N ALA A 207 4.48 -0.92 13.90
CA ALA A 207 4.10 -1.88 14.95
C ALA A 207 2.60 -1.78 15.29
N ALA A 208 2.08 -0.56 15.44
CA ALA A 208 0.67 -0.31 15.76
C ALA A 208 -0.27 -0.86 14.68
N ALA A 209 0.03 -0.62 13.39
CA ALA A 209 -0.79 -1.14 12.29
C ALA A 209 -0.73 -2.67 12.19
N LYS A 210 0.46 -3.26 12.39
CA LYS A 210 0.66 -4.72 12.39
C LYS A 210 -0.10 -5.41 13.52
N GLN A 211 -0.09 -4.83 14.72
CA GLN A 211 -0.90 -5.31 15.84
C GLN A 211 -2.39 -5.19 15.54
N ALA A 212 -2.84 -4.06 15.00
CA ALA A 212 -4.25 -3.84 14.68
C ALA A 212 -4.77 -4.81 13.61
N MET A 213 -3.95 -5.21 12.63
CA MET A 213 -4.36 -6.18 11.59
C MET A 213 -4.28 -7.64 12.03
N ALA A 214 -3.56 -7.97 13.10
CA ALA A 214 -3.24 -9.34 13.49
C ALA A 214 -4.49 -10.24 13.61
N SER A 215 -5.54 -9.75 14.29
CA SER A 215 -6.80 -10.49 14.46
C SER A 215 -7.49 -10.80 13.13
N HIS A 216 -7.41 -9.90 12.15
CA HIS A 216 -7.97 -10.10 10.81
C HIS A 216 -7.17 -11.13 10.01
N LEU A 217 -5.84 -11.14 10.14
CA LEU A 217 -4.98 -12.15 9.51
C LEU A 217 -5.23 -13.53 10.12
N LEU A 218 -5.33 -13.64 11.45
CA LEU A 218 -5.64 -14.89 12.13
C LEU A 218 -7.02 -15.42 11.77
N ARG A 219 -8.02 -14.54 11.62
CA ARG A 219 -9.36 -14.93 11.12
C ARG A 219 -9.28 -15.46 9.69
N ALA A 220 -8.50 -14.83 8.81
CA ALA A 220 -8.30 -15.31 7.44
C ALA A 220 -7.61 -16.69 7.42
N LEU A 221 -6.66 -16.95 8.31
CA LEU A 221 -6.02 -18.25 8.46
C LEU A 221 -6.99 -19.33 8.91
N ARG A 222 -7.85 -19.05 9.91
CA ARG A 222 -8.89 -19.99 10.37
C ARG A 222 -9.88 -20.36 9.27
N SER A 223 -10.19 -19.42 8.39
CA SER A 223 -11.12 -19.61 7.28
C SER A 223 -10.43 -19.86 5.93
N ALA A 224 -9.15 -20.24 5.93
CA ALA A 224 -8.35 -20.30 4.70
C ALA A 224 -8.97 -21.19 3.60
N GLY A 225 -9.43 -22.40 3.97
CA GLY A 225 -10.06 -23.32 3.01
C GLY A 225 -11.41 -22.82 2.46
N ASP A 226 -12.22 -22.16 3.29
CA ASP A 226 -13.48 -21.56 2.84
C ASP A 226 -13.24 -20.38 1.89
N ILE A 227 -12.27 -19.53 2.24
CA ILE A 227 -11.88 -18.37 1.44
C ILE A 227 -11.33 -18.82 0.07
N ASP A 228 -10.47 -19.82 0.02
CA ASP A 228 -9.90 -20.33 -1.23
C ASP A 228 -10.99 -20.87 -2.18
N ARG A 229 -11.93 -21.67 -1.66
CA ARG A 229 -13.09 -22.16 -2.44
C ARG A 229 -13.98 -21.04 -2.97
N ALA A 230 -14.25 -20.04 -2.14
CA ALA A 230 -15.07 -18.90 -2.54
C ALA A 230 -14.38 -18.06 -3.63
N LEU A 231 -13.06 -17.88 -3.53
CA LEU A 231 -12.27 -17.18 -4.53
C LEU A 231 -12.18 -17.96 -5.85
N ASP A 232 -11.99 -19.28 -5.81
CA ASP A 232 -11.99 -20.12 -7.00
C ASP A 232 -13.33 -20.08 -7.73
N THR A 233 -14.44 -20.17 -6.98
CA THR A 233 -15.79 -19.97 -7.52
C THR A 233 -15.94 -18.61 -8.19
N ARG A 234 -15.44 -17.53 -7.56
CA ARG A 234 -15.50 -16.18 -8.13
C ARG A 234 -14.62 -16.04 -9.37
N ALA A 235 -13.44 -16.65 -9.38
CA ALA A 235 -12.54 -16.66 -10.53
C ALA A 235 -13.18 -17.38 -11.73
N ALA A 236 -13.88 -18.49 -11.50
CA ALA A 236 -14.66 -19.18 -12.53
C ALA A 236 -15.78 -18.30 -13.11
N VAL A 237 -16.51 -17.57 -12.26
CA VAL A 237 -17.54 -16.61 -12.70
C VAL A 237 -16.93 -15.51 -13.57
N LEU A 238 -15.81 -14.90 -13.15
CA LEU A 238 -15.14 -13.84 -13.93
C LEU A 238 -14.74 -14.34 -15.33
N ARG A 239 -14.11 -15.53 -15.41
CA ARG A 239 -13.73 -16.14 -16.68
C ARG A 239 -14.94 -16.41 -17.56
N HIS A 240 -16.03 -16.92 -16.98
CA HIS A 240 -17.26 -17.20 -17.71
C HIS A 240 -17.93 -15.93 -18.27
N THR A 241 -17.81 -14.80 -17.58
CA THR A 241 -18.34 -13.50 -18.02
C THR A 241 -17.35 -12.70 -18.87
N GLY A 242 -16.25 -13.29 -19.33
CA GLY A 242 -15.28 -12.67 -20.24
C GLY A 242 -14.24 -11.76 -19.57
N TYR A 243 -14.16 -11.75 -18.24
CA TYR A 243 -13.16 -10.99 -17.50
C TYR A 243 -11.96 -11.87 -17.09
N PRO A 244 -10.74 -11.33 -17.07
CA PRO A 244 -9.57 -12.05 -16.58
C PRO A 244 -9.65 -12.26 -15.06
N ALA A 245 -9.05 -13.35 -14.58
CA ALA A 245 -8.81 -13.61 -13.16
C ALA A 245 -7.28 -13.62 -12.94
N PRO A 246 -6.64 -12.45 -12.71
CA PRO A 246 -5.19 -12.31 -12.78
C PRO A 246 -4.46 -12.89 -11.55
N VAL A 247 -5.15 -13.03 -10.42
CA VAL A 247 -4.56 -13.61 -9.20
C VAL A 247 -4.87 -15.11 -9.15
N PRO A 248 -3.85 -15.98 -9.09
CA PRO A 248 -4.05 -17.42 -8.91
C PRO A 248 -4.70 -17.74 -7.56
N VAL A 249 -5.76 -18.54 -7.60
CA VAL A 249 -6.56 -19.02 -6.45
C VAL A 249 -6.93 -20.48 -6.68
N GLY A 250 -7.41 -21.18 -5.64
CA GLY A 250 -7.75 -22.61 -5.71
C GLY A 250 -6.54 -23.55 -5.60
N ASP A 251 -5.38 -23.01 -5.21
CA ASP A 251 -4.13 -23.76 -5.03
C ASP A 251 -3.87 -24.16 -3.57
N GLY A 252 -4.88 -24.04 -2.69
CA GLY A 252 -4.77 -24.35 -1.25
C GLY A 252 -3.95 -23.32 -0.46
N ALA A 253 -3.48 -22.27 -1.12
CA ALA A 253 -2.63 -21.28 -0.50
C ALA A 253 -3.43 -20.11 0.08
N THR A 254 -3.12 -19.75 1.31
CA THR A 254 -3.86 -18.76 2.09
C THR A 254 -3.65 -17.35 1.55
N LEU A 255 -4.45 -16.40 2.06
CA LEU A 255 -4.27 -14.98 1.78
C LEU A 255 -3.31 -14.26 2.75
N VAL A 256 -2.69 -15.01 3.67
CA VAL A 256 -1.71 -14.49 4.62
C VAL A 256 -0.32 -14.92 4.18
N MET A 257 0.59 -13.95 4.22
CA MET A 257 2.01 -14.11 3.93
C MET A 257 2.79 -14.08 5.24
N ILE A 258 3.90 -14.82 5.30
CA ILE A 258 4.81 -14.86 6.44
C ILE A 258 6.23 -14.48 6.03
N GLU A 259 6.92 -13.72 6.87
CA GLU A 259 8.35 -13.51 6.74
C GLU A 259 9.11 -14.65 7.45
N GLY A 260 9.74 -15.51 6.64
CA GLY A 260 10.57 -16.63 7.06
C GLY A 260 12.03 -16.47 6.62
N LYS A 261 12.77 -17.59 6.59
CA LYS A 261 14.21 -17.58 6.23
C LYS A 261 14.50 -17.09 4.81
N MET A 262 13.55 -17.27 3.89
CA MET A 262 13.67 -16.85 2.48
C MET A 262 12.93 -15.53 2.19
N GLY A 263 12.68 -14.73 3.23
CA GLY A 263 11.90 -13.50 3.15
C GLY A 263 10.40 -13.74 3.19
N ARG A 264 9.61 -12.83 2.60
CA ARG A 264 8.15 -12.89 2.63
C ARG A 264 7.61 -13.95 1.69
N ASP A 265 6.87 -14.90 2.21
CA ASP A 265 6.41 -16.09 1.52
C ASP A 265 4.92 -16.34 1.72
N ARG A 266 4.29 -17.07 0.80
CA ARG A 266 2.87 -17.43 0.90
C ARG A 266 2.74 -18.65 1.80
N LEU A 267 1.80 -18.60 2.74
CA LEU A 267 1.42 -19.76 3.54
C LEU A 267 0.46 -20.66 2.77
N VAL A 268 0.71 -21.96 2.77
CA VAL A 268 -0.15 -23.01 2.19
C VAL A 268 -0.70 -23.87 3.32
N LEU A 269 -1.99 -24.20 3.26
CA LEU A 269 -2.60 -25.13 4.21
C LEU A 269 -2.24 -26.56 3.81
N ASP A 270 -1.54 -27.28 4.68
CA ASP A 270 -1.14 -28.67 4.51
C ASP A 270 -1.61 -29.49 5.73
N GLY A 271 -2.73 -30.19 5.56
CA GLY A 271 -3.45 -30.82 6.66
C GLY A 271 -3.90 -29.79 7.71
N GLU A 272 -3.37 -29.90 8.93
CA GLU A 272 -3.65 -28.98 10.05
C GLU A 272 -2.56 -27.91 10.25
N ARG A 273 -1.57 -27.86 9.34
CA ARG A 273 -0.42 -26.95 9.43
C ARG A 273 -0.42 -25.94 8.29
N PHE A 274 0.27 -24.82 8.52
CA PHE A 274 0.54 -23.82 7.51
C PHE A 274 2.02 -23.85 7.15
N ALA A 275 2.36 -24.10 5.90
CA ALA A 275 3.73 -24.17 5.41
C ALA A 275 4.07 -22.98 4.51
N ALA A 276 5.24 -22.38 4.70
CA ALA A 276 5.81 -21.42 3.77
C ALA A 276 6.16 -22.13 2.45
N ARG A 277 5.60 -21.66 1.34
CA ARG A 277 5.67 -22.33 0.03
C ARG A 277 7.09 -22.64 -0.45
N ARG A 278 8.06 -21.76 -0.17
CA ARG A 278 9.44 -21.83 -0.68
C ARG A 278 10.39 -22.45 0.34
N SER A 279 10.32 -22.02 1.60
CA SER A 279 11.25 -22.51 2.64
C SER A 279 10.81 -23.84 3.29
N GLY A 280 9.54 -24.22 3.16
CA GLY A 280 8.97 -25.41 3.81
C GLY A 280 8.84 -25.28 5.34
N GLU A 281 9.19 -24.13 5.93
CA GLU A 281 8.95 -23.85 7.34
C GLU A 281 7.45 -23.96 7.63
N SER A 282 7.07 -24.62 8.73
CA SER A 282 5.66 -24.87 9.02
C SER A 282 5.26 -24.53 10.45
N TRP A 283 4.02 -24.07 10.60
CA TRP A 283 3.44 -23.64 11.86
C TRP A 283 2.06 -24.27 12.08
N THR A 284 1.72 -24.58 13.32
CA THR A 284 0.33 -24.76 13.72
C THR A 284 -0.36 -23.40 13.81
N LEU A 285 -1.69 -23.39 13.83
CA LEU A 285 -2.44 -22.16 14.08
C LEU A 285 -2.04 -21.50 15.41
N THR A 286 -1.87 -22.29 16.48
CA THR A 286 -1.41 -21.77 17.78
C THR A 286 -0.02 -21.13 17.74
N GLN A 287 0.88 -21.65 16.89
CA GLN A 287 2.18 -21.03 16.69
C GLN A 287 2.06 -19.70 15.94
N LEU A 288 1.15 -19.60 14.96
CA LEU A 288 0.87 -18.35 14.24
C LEU A 288 0.17 -17.31 15.14
N GLU A 289 -0.69 -17.74 16.06
CA GLU A 289 -1.30 -16.88 17.07
C GLU A 289 -0.23 -16.24 17.96
N ARG A 290 0.69 -17.04 18.51
CA ARG A 290 1.82 -16.52 19.30
C ARG A 290 2.72 -15.60 18.48
N LEU A 291 3.01 -15.96 17.23
CA LEU A 291 3.80 -15.12 16.32
C LEU A 291 3.11 -13.79 16.02
N ALA A 292 1.78 -13.77 15.91
CA ALA A 292 1.01 -12.54 15.72
C ALA A 292 1.01 -11.64 16.97
N GLU A 293 1.20 -12.20 18.16
CA GLU A 293 1.37 -11.46 19.42
C GLU A 293 2.80 -10.94 19.59
N ASP A 294 3.79 -11.82 19.44
CA ASP A 294 5.20 -11.55 19.74
C ASP A 294 5.92 -10.80 18.61
N GLU A 295 5.62 -11.15 17.35
CA GLU A 295 6.31 -10.66 16.15
C GLU A 295 5.32 -10.28 15.02
N PRO A 296 4.31 -9.39 15.26
CA PRO A 296 3.22 -9.12 14.31
C PRO A 296 3.68 -8.64 12.94
N ARG A 297 4.89 -8.04 12.84
CA ARG A 297 5.46 -7.57 11.56
C ARG A 297 5.72 -8.70 10.57
N ARG A 298 5.91 -9.93 11.05
CA ARG A 298 6.18 -11.10 10.23
C ARG A 298 4.96 -11.58 9.45
N LEU A 299 3.75 -11.18 9.83
CA LEU A 299 2.54 -11.50 9.09
C LEU A 299 2.08 -10.29 8.26
N SER A 300 1.61 -10.57 7.06
CA SER A 300 1.04 -9.55 6.17
C SER A 300 -0.06 -10.13 5.31
N PRO A 301 -1.04 -9.32 4.88
CA PRO A 301 -1.99 -9.76 3.86
C PRO A 301 -1.30 -9.85 2.49
N ASN A 302 -1.81 -10.72 1.62
CA ASN A 302 -1.52 -10.65 0.19
C ASN A 302 -2.41 -9.58 -0.50
N VAL A 303 -2.30 -9.47 -1.83
CA VAL A 303 -3.04 -8.49 -2.63
C VAL A 303 -4.58 -8.59 -2.48
N LEU A 304 -5.12 -9.79 -2.26
CA LEU A 304 -6.57 -10.02 -2.13
C LEU A 304 -7.09 -9.71 -0.73
N LEU A 305 -6.30 -9.97 0.31
CA LEU A 305 -6.70 -9.70 1.70
C LEU A 305 -6.43 -8.24 2.11
N ARG A 306 -5.48 -7.55 1.47
CA ARG A 306 -5.11 -6.17 1.81
C ARG A 306 -6.33 -5.23 1.80
N PRO A 307 -7.21 -5.19 0.78
CA PRO A 307 -8.39 -4.31 0.80
C PRO A 307 -9.32 -4.57 1.98
N VAL A 308 -9.48 -5.83 2.38
CA VAL A 308 -10.32 -6.22 3.53
C VAL A 308 -9.70 -5.74 4.85
N VAL A 309 -8.39 -5.91 5.00
CA VAL A 309 -7.65 -5.41 6.18
C VAL A 309 -7.70 -3.88 6.24
N GLU A 310 -7.43 -3.20 5.13
CA GLU A 310 -7.48 -1.74 5.04
C GLU A 310 -8.86 -1.20 5.46
N ALA A 311 -9.94 -1.76 4.91
CA ALA A 311 -11.31 -1.38 5.26
C ALA A 311 -11.71 -1.75 6.70
N SER A 312 -10.99 -2.65 7.35
CA SER A 312 -11.21 -2.99 8.76
C SER A 312 -10.46 -2.05 9.71
N LEU A 313 -9.34 -1.47 9.25
CA LEU A 313 -8.52 -0.55 10.04
C LEU A 313 -8.98 0.91 9.93
N LEU A 314 -9.56 1.29 8.79
CA LEU A 314 -9.87 2.67 8.45
C LEU A 314 -11.37 2.89 8.21
N PRO A 315 -11.91 4.06 8.57
CA PRO A 315 -13.30 4.42 8.29
C PRO A 315 -13.49 4.79 6.80
N THR A 316 -13.34 3.82 5.89
CA THR A 316 -13.25 4.05 4.44
C THR A 316 -14.62 4.24 3.78
N LEU A 317 -14.82 5.36 3.07
CA LEU A 317 -15.98 5.61 2.21
C LEU A 317 -15.78 5.07 0.80
N ALA A 318 -14.59 5.28 0.25
CA ALA A 318 -14.22 4.91 -1.11
C ALA A 318 -12.73 4.57 -1.19
N TYR A 319 -12.39 3.67 -2.12
CA TYR A 319 -11.02 3.33 -2.47
C TYR A 319 -10.76 3.75 -3.91
N VAL A 320 -9.71 4.53 -4.13
CA VAL A 320 -9.23 4.91 -5.46
C VAL A 320 -8.24 3.85 -5.95
N ALA A 321 -8.71 3.01 -6.87
CA ALA A 321 -7.95 1.94 -7.51
C ALA A 321 -7.24 2.42 -8.79
N GLY A 322 -6.14 1.75 -9.14
CA GLY A 322 -5.60 1.79 -10.50
C GLY A 322 -6.38 0.85 -11.44
N PRO A 323 -5.92 0.68 -12.69
CA PRO A 323 -6.58 -0.22 -13.65
C PRO A 323 -6.36 -1.72 -13.37
N GLY A 324 -5.37 -2.07 -12.52
CA GLY A 324 -5.03 -3.46 -12.17
C GLY A 324 -5.66 -3.96 -10.89
#